data_AF-A0A2V8YHC3-F1
#
_entry.id   AF-A0A2V8YHC3-F1
#
_cell.length_a   1.000
_cell.length_b   1.000
_cell.length_c   1.000
_cell.angle_alpha   90.00
_cell.angle_beta   90.00
_cell.angle_gamma   90.00
#
_symmetry.space_group_name_H-M   'P 1'
#
loop_
_entity.id
_entity.type
_entity.pdbx_description
1 polymer ?
#
loop_
_entity_poly.entity_id
_entity_poly.type
_entity_poly.pdbx_seq_one_letter_code
_entity_poly.pdbx_strand_id
1 'polypeptide(L)'
;MRRGSRFPVVVFVEAKWQALGGQLVKETAQAMEVSALGGLLDMKTYPKVGSEMELTNLLSGETAKARVVGTRASKEGGVPKVAVELLARSETFWGLNFQLRRTSSELVRIEQEIKSGGIDPRILEEFRDSVDYVRKTAWAVQEWQERQLQKHDPQTVLPLITAERIRRATQLSLAITTELAAHQVNRETTGMRELYQAVGGLYPRVADLFRIQEA
;
A
#
# COMPACT_ATOMS: atom_id res chain seq x y z
N MET A 1 18.65 -17.35 14.34
CA MET A 1 17.36 -17.65 13.66
C MET A 1 16.68 -16.31 13.34
N ARG A 2 16.32 -16.03 12.07
CA ARG A 2 15.73 -14.74 11.64
C ARG A 2 14.23 -14.73 12.00
N ARG A 3 13.77 -13.74 12.78
CA ARG A 3 12.41 -13.69 13.37
C ARG A 3 11.33 -12.98 12.52
N GLY A 4 11.61 -12.54 11.28
CA GLY A 4 10.60 -11.96 10.38
C GLY A 4 11.18 -11.45 9.06
N SER A 5 10.33 -11.32 8.04
CA SER A 5 10.69 -10.73 6.75
C SER A 5 11.04 -9.25 6.92
N ARG A 6 12.20 -8.83 6.37
CA ARG A 6 12.64 -7.43 6.38
C ARG A 6 12.42 -6.82 5.00
N PHE A 7 12.04 -5.55 4.99
CA PHE A 7 11.71 -4.82 3.78
C PHE A 7 12.65 -3.61 3.64
N PRO A 8 13.28 -3.42 2.47
CA PRO A 8 14.10 -2.25 2.22
C PRO A 8 13.20 -1.02 2.03
N VAL A 9 13.28 -0.07 2.96
CA VAL A 9 12.58 1.22 2.92
C VAL A 9 13.47 2.27 3.56
N VAL A 10 13.43 3.50 3.06
CA VAL A 10 14.12 4.63 3.68
C VAL A 10 13.11 5.36 4.57
N VAL A 11 13.38 5.40 5.88
CA VAL A 11 12.55 6.12 6.85
C VAL A 11 13.45 6.98 7.71
N PHE A 12 13.16 8.28 7.76
CA PHE A 12 13.87 9.20 8.64
C PHE A 12 13.27 9.15 10.04
N VAL A 13 14.11 8.93 11.04
CA VAL A 13 13.70 8.90 12.45
C VAL A 13 14.59 9.83 13.27
N GLU A 14 14.03 10.42 14.32
CA GLU A 14 14.82 11.01 15.40
C GLU A 14 14.99 9.96 16.49
N ALA A 15 16.23 9.61 16.81
CA ALA A 15 16.59 8.75 17.92
C ALA A 15 16.97 9.60 19.14
N LYS A 16 16.37 9.30 20.29
CA LYS A 16 16.67 9.94 21.58
C LYS A 16 17.12 8.90 22.60
N TRP A 17 18.21 9.16 23.30
CA TRP A 17 18.67 8.30 24.39
C TRP A 17 19.45 9.09 25.44
N GLN A 18 19.62 8.49 26.61
CA GLN A 18 20.44 9.05 27.68
C GLN A 18 21.87 8.50 27.57
N ALA A 19 22.86 9.38 27.47
CA ALA A 19 24.27 8.99 27.47
C ALA A 19 24.73 8.59 28.88
N LEU A 20 25.91 7.97 28.98
CA LEU A 20 26.52 7.53 30.25
C LEU A 20 26.70 8.65 31.28
N GLY A 21 26.72 9.92 30.86
CA GLY A 21 26.77 11.10 31.73
C GLY A 21 25.41 11.72 32.07
N GLY A 22 24.29 11.03 31.79
CA GLY A 22 22.95 11.54 32.04
C GLY A 22 22.44 12.55 31.01
N GLN A 23 23.32 13.03 30.11
CA GLN A 23 22.96 13.94 29.03
C GLN A 23 22.02 13.27 28.03
N LEU A 24 20.94 13.96 27.68
CA LEU A 24 20.04 13.53 26.61
C LEU A 24 20.69 13.83 25.26
N VAL A 25 20.84 12.78 24.45
CA VAL A 25 21.32 12.87 23.07
C VAL A 25 20.14 12.71 22.13
N LYS A 26 20.15 13.50 21.05
CA LYS A 26 19.21 13.37 19.93
C LYS A 26 20.00 13.28 18.64
N GLU A 27 19.62 12.35 17.78
CA GLU A 27 20.25 12.18 16.47
C GLU A 27 19.22 11.78 15.42
N THR A 28 19.30 12.42 14.26
CA THR A 28 18.54 11.98 13.08
C THR A 28 19.23 10.80 12.44
N ALA A 29 18.46 9.72 12.20
CA ALA A 29 18.92 8.49 11.60
C ALA A 29 18.07 8.11 10.38
N GLN A 30 18.64 7.29 9.50
CA GLN A 30 17.92 6.69 8.38
C GLN A 30 17.77 5.19 8.62
N ALA A 31 16.53 4.70 8.69
CA ALA A 31 16.26 3.28 8.63
C ALA A 31 16.33 2.81 7.17
N MET A 32 17.02 1.71 6.91
CA MET A 32 17.25 1.17 5.56
C MET A 32 16.58 -0.19 5.32
N GLU A 33 16.46 -1.00 6.37
CA GLU A 33 15.75 -2.28 6.35
C GLU A 33 14.90 -2.37 7.60
N VAL A 34 13.61 -2.64 7.46
CA VAL A 34 12.69 -2.66 8.60
C VAL A 34 11.75 -3.85 8.57
N SER A 35 11.20 -4.15 9.74
CA SER A 35 10.16 -5.14 9.98
C SER A 35 9.27 -4.64 11.12
N ALA A 36 8.17 -5.32 11.38
CA ALA A 36 7.29 -4.97 12.50
C ALA A 36 7.98 -5.01 13.88
N LEU A 37 9.12 -5.70 13.97
CA LEU A 37 9.89 -5.90 15.20
C LEU A 37 11.07 -4.96 15.34
N GLY A 38 11.44 -4.18 14.34
CA GLY A 38 12.71 -3.45 14.38
C GLY A 38 13.25 -3.08 13.02
N GLY A 39 14.44 -2.48 13.01
CA GLY A 39 15.08 -1.99 11.80
C GLY A 39 16.59 -1.91 11.89
N LEU A 40 17.20 -1.55 10.77
CA LEU A 40 18.61 -1.24 10.65
C LEU A 40 18.76 0.25 10.35
N LEU A 41 19.37 0.97 11.27
CA LEU A 41 19.55 2.41 11.22
C LEU A 41 20.99 2.76 10.83
N ASP A 42 21.18 3.72 9.94
CA ASP A 42 22.48 4.35 9.72
C ASP A 42 22.60 5.52 10.73
N MET A 43 23.49 5.36 11.72
CA MET A 43 23.70 6.33 12.82
C MET A 43 25.19 6.61 13.06
N LYS A 44 25.56 7.88 13.19
CA LYS A 44 26.92 8.32 13.51
C LYS A 44 27.23 8.09 14.98
N THR A 45 26.31 8.46 15.87
CA THR A 45 26.42 8.18 17.30
C THR A 45 25.23 7.35 17.76
N TYR A 46 25.47 6.44 18.69
CA TYR A 46 24.45 5.51 19.14
C TYR A 46 24.79 5.00 20.55
N PRO A 47 23.78 4.62 21.35
CA PRO A 47 24.04 4.06 22.66
C PRO A 47 24.61 2.65 22.55
N LYS A 48 25.14 2.13 23.67
CA LYS A 48 25.72 0.78 23.72
C LYS A 48 24.67 -0.27 23.36
N VAL A 49 25.14 -1.40 22.82
CA VAL A 49 24.29 -2.57 22.61
C VAL A 49 23.65 -2.98 23.95
N GLY A 50 22.35 -3.26 23.92
CA GLY A 50 21.51 -3.54 25.09
C GLY A 50 20.79 -2.31 25.65
N SER A 51 21.24 -1.09 25.33
CA SER A 51 20.59 0.14 25.78
C SER A 51 19.30 0.42 25.01
N GLU A 52 18.36 1.08 25.69
CA GLU A 52 17.10 1.53 25.11
C GLU A 52 17.21 2.96 24.56
N MET A 53 16.39 3.23 23.55
CA MET A 53 16.22 4.53 22.93
C MET A 53 14.75 4.74 22.56
N GLU A 54 14.36 5.98 22.40
CA GLU A 54 13.10 6.37 21.80
C GLU A 54 13.36 6.73 20.34
N LEU A 55 12.54 6.21 19.43
CA LEU A 55 12.57 6.53 18.02
C LEU A 55 11.28 7.26 17.66
N THR A 56 11.38 8.41 17.01
CA THR A 56 10.24 9.16 16.47
C THR A 56 10.34 9.14 14.95
N ASN A 57 9.32 8.61 14.26
CA ASN A 57 9.21 8.73 12.81
C ASN A 57 8.98 10.19 12.44
N LEU A 58 9.89 10.78 11.65
CA LEU A 58 9.84 12.21 11.34
C LEU A 58 8.72 12.61 10.38
N LEU A 59 8.14 11.66 9.66
CA LEU A 59 7.00 11.92 8.76
C LEU A 59 5.66 11.80 9.49
N SER A 60 5.45 10.72 10.27
CA SER A 60 4.17 10.47 10.94
C SER A 60 4.08 11.05 12.35
N GLY A 61 5.21 11.37 12.98
CA GLY A 61 5.29 11.74 14.40
C GLY A 61 5.11 10.55 15.36
N GLU A 62 4.83 9.35 14.86
CA GLU A 62 4.69 8.15 15.69
C GLU A 62 6.00 7.88 16.44
N THR A 63 5.90 7.51 17.71
CA THR A 63 7.04 7.26 18.57
C THR A 63 7.00 5.84 19.12
N ALA A 64 8.15 5.17 19.10
CA ALA A 64 8.32 3.81 19.58
C ALA A 64 9.59 3.69 20.42
N LYS A 65 9.53 2.89 21.49
CA LYS A 65 10.74 2.49 22.23
C LYS A 65 11.44 1.34 21.52
N ALA A 66 12.76 1.41 21.46
CA ALA A 66 13.59 0.40 20.83
C ALA A 66 14.82 0.09 21.68
N ARG A 67 15.41 -1.08 21.47
CA ARG A 67 16.67 -1.52 22.07
C ARG A 67 17.70 -1.75 20.99
N VAL A 68 18.93 -1.30 21.22
CA VAL A 68 20.06 -1.62 20.34
C VAL A 68 20.42 -3.09 20.53
N VAL A 69 20.35 -3.89 19.47
CA VAL A 69 20.63 -5.33 19.53
C VAL A 69 21.94 -5.71 18.84
N GLY A 70 22.56 -4.79 18.11
CA GLY A 70 23.87 -5.00 17.53
C GLY A 70 24.30 -3.86 16.62
N THR A 71 25.56 -3.88 16.22
CA THR A 71 26.13 -2.89 15.30
C THR A 71 26.95 -3.60 14.24
N ARG A 72 27.03 -3.00 13.05
CA ARG A 72 27.91 -3.43 11.97
C ARG A 72 28.72 -2.23 11.51
N ALA A 73 30.04 -2.40 11.47
CA ALA A 73 30.92 -1.43 10.85
C ALA A 73 30.53 -1.28 9.36
N SER A 74 30.53 -0.05 8.87
CA SER A 74 30.41 0.18 7.44
C SER A 74 31.71 -0.23 6.74
N LYS A 75 31.60 -0.79 5.54
CA LYS A 75 32.77 -0.93 4.66
C LYS A 75 33.03 0.44 4.03
N GLU A 76 34.29 0.87 3.96
CA GLU A 76 34.72 2.14 3.35
C GLU A 76 34.19 3.43 4.01
N GLY A 77 34.40 3.61 5.33
CA GLY A 77 34.21 4.92 5.99
C GLY A 77 32.78 5.44 6.07
N GLY A 78 31.78 4.64 5.66
CA GLY A 78 30.37 5.00 5.78
C GLY A 78 29.86 5.01 7.22
N VAL A 79 28.64 5.54 7.41
CA VAL A 79 27.96 5.61 8.71
C VAL A 79 27.73 4.19 9.26
N PRO A 80 28.07 3.91 10.53
CA PRO A 80 27.80 2.61 11.15
C PRO A 80 26.32 2.21 11.06
N LYS A 81 26.07 0.91 10.89
CA LYS A 81 24.72 0.35 10.90
C LYS A 81 24.36 -0.18 12.27
N VAL A 82 23.29 0.33 12.86
CA VAL A 82 22.80 0.00 14.19
C VAL A 82 21.51 -0.80 14.05
N ALA A 83 21.54 -2.06 14.48
CA ALA A 83 20.35 -2.90 14.51
C ALA A 83 19.56 -2.59 15.78
N VAL A 84 18.28 -2.27 15.61
CA VAL A 84 17.35 -1.98 16.71
C VAL A 84 16.17 -2.94 16.68
N GLU A 85 15.71 -3.32 17.86
CA GLU A 85 14.47 -4.07 18.08
C GLU A 85 13.46 -3.16 18.78
N LEU A 86 12.27 -3.01 18.22
CA LEU A 86 11.17 -2.30 18.88
C LEU A 86 10.72 -3.11 20.10
N LEU A 87 10.52 -2.45 21.23
CA LEU A 87 10.04 -3.11 22.45
C LEU A 87 8.59 -3.58 22.31
N ALA A 88 7.80 -2.90 21.48
CA ALA A 88 6.47 -3.31 21.07
C ALA A 88 6.46 -3.47 19.54
N ARG A 89 5.89 -4.59 19.07
CA ARG A 89 5.65 -4.80 17.64
C ARG A 89 4.76 -3.68 17.10
N SER A 90 5.15 -3.05 16.00
CA SER A 90 4.35 -2.04 15.31
C SER A 90 4.33 -2.26 13.81
N GLU A 91 3.13 -2.27 13.25
CA GLU A 91 2.89 -2.38 11.80
C GLU A 91 2.82 -1.01 11.10
N THR A 92 2.81 0.08 11.86
CA THR A 92 2.59 1.46 11.37
C THR A 92 3.82 2.34 11.54
N PHE A 93 4.67 2.04 12.53
CA PHE A 93 5.77 2.92 12.95
C PHE A 93 6.71 3.31 11.81
N TRP A 94 7.05 2.36 10.92
CA TRP A 94 7.94 2.63 9.79
C TRP A 94 7.25 3.31 8.59
N GLY A 95 5.96 3.63 8.70
CA GLY A 95 5.19 4.38 7.72
C GLY A 95 4.62 3.55 6.57
N LEU A 96 3.87 4.24 5.70
CA LEU A 96 3.07 3.63 4.64
C LEU A 96 3.90 2.82 3.64
N ASN A 97 5.12 3.25 3.31
CA ASN A 97 5.99 2.51 2.38
C ASN A 97 6.34 1.11 2.89
N PHE A 98 6.60 0.98 4.20
CA PHE A 98 6.80 -0.32 4.83
C PHE A 98 5.53 -1.17 4.74
N GLN A 99 4.37 -0.58 5.05
CA GLN A 99 3.08 -1.26 4.97
C GLN A 99 2.79 -1.77 3.55
N LEU A 100 2.95 -0.92 2.54
CA LEU A 100 2.75 -1.29 1.13
C LEU A 100 3.64 -2.45 0.71
N ARG A 101 4.94 -2.42 1.04
CA ARG A 101 5.86 -3.53 0.72
C ARG A 101 5.50 -4.82 1.44
N ARG A 102 5.16 -4.72 2.73
CA ARG A 102 4.77 -5.88 3.54
C ARG A 102 3.49 -6.51 3.02
N THR A 103 2.43 -5.72 2.87
CA THR A 103 1.13 -6.19 2.36
C THR A 103 1.27 -6.75 0.95
N SER A 104 2.09 -6.15 0.07
CA SER A 104 2.37 -6.73 -1.25
C SER A 104 2.98 -8.13 -1.16
N SER A 105 3.94 -8.34 -0.24
CA SER A 105 4.51 -9.67 0.00
C SER A 105 3.52 -10.64 0.64
N GLU A 106 2.61 -10.16 1.50
CA GLU A 106 1.54 -10.96 2.10
C GLU A 106 0.52 -11.39 1.04
N LEU A 107 0.14 -10.50 0.12
CA LEU A 107 -0.77 -10.81 -1.00
C LEU A 107 -0.20 -11.91 -1.90
N VAL A 108 1.10 -11.86 -2.23
CA VAL A 108 1.77 -12.93 -3.01
C VAL A 108 1.74 -14.26 -2.26
N ARG A 109 1.90 -14.24 -0.93
CA ARG A 109 1.80 -15.47 -0.13
C ARG A 109 0.36 -16.01 -0.11
N ILE A 110 -0.62 -15.14 0.12
CA ILE A 110 -2.05 -15.50 0.12
C ILE A 110 -2.45 -16.07 -1.24
N GLU A 111 -1.95 -15.52 -2.34
CA GLU A 111 -2.18 -16.07 -3.69
C GLU A 111 -1.78 -17.55 -3.81
N GLN A 112 -0.64 -17.94 -3.23
CA GLN A 112 -0.19 -19.34 -3.24
C GLN A 112 -1.07 -20.23 -2.35
N GLU A 113 -1.53 -19.71 -1.21
CA GLU A 113 -2.45 -20.42 -0.33
C GLU A 113 -3.84 -20.60 -0.98
N ILE A 114 -4.35 -19.59 -1.69
CA ILE A 114 -5.60 -19.68 -2.47
C ILE A 114 -5.53 -20.78 -3.53
N LYS A 115 -4.39 -20.90 -4.23
CA LYS A 115 -4.19 -21.96 -5.24
C LYS A 115 -4.28 -23.38 -4.66
N SER A 116 -4.07 -23.54 -3.35
CA SER A 116 -4.17 -24.83 -2.67
C SER A 116 -5.62 -25.26 -2.37
N GLY A 117 -6.60 -24.36 -2.57
CA GLY A 117 -8.03 -24.63 -2.39
C GLY A 117 -8.52 -24.58 -0.95
N GLY A 118 -9.77 -24.97 -0.70
CA GLY A 118 -10.36 -25.09 0.64
C GLY A 118 -10.84 -23.77 1.29
N ILE A 119 -11.03 -22.71 0.51
CA ILE A 119 -11.47 -21.39 1.01
C ILE A 119 -12.97 -21.21 0.74
N ASP A 120 -13.72 -20.66 1.70
CA ASP A 120 -15.13 -20.30 1.51
C ASP A 120 -15.26 -19.24 0.40
N PRO A 121 -16.08 -19.47 -0.64
CA PRO A 121 -16.27 -18.53 -1.75
C PRO A 121 -16.66 -17.11 -1.31
N ARG A 122 -17.39 -16.95 -0.20
CA ARG A 122 -17.83 -15.64 0.31
C ARG A 122 -16.66 -14.82 0.85
N ILE A 123 -15.72 -15.47 1.53
CA ILE A 123 -14.49 -14.83 2.02
C ILE A 123 -13.61 -14.41 0.83
N LEU A 124 -13.58 -15.23 -0.23
CA LEU A 124 -12.83 -14.92 -1.45
C LEU A 124 -13.42 -13.70 -2.19
N GLU A 125 -14.75 -13.58 -2.22
CA GLU A 125 -15.44 -12.42 -2.79
C GLU A 125 -15.12 -11.13 -2.02
N GLU A 126 -15.26 -11.14 -0.70
CA GLU A 126 -14.93 -9.99 0.16
C GLU A 126 -13.46 -9.55 0.00
N PHE A 127 -12.55 -10.51 -0.03
CA PHE A 127 -11.13 -10.25 -0.25
C PHE A 127 -10.88 -9.61 -1.63
N ARG A 128 -11.50 -10.15 -2.69
CA ARG A 128 -11.37 -9.62 -4.06
C ARG A 128 -11.83 -8.16 -4.13
N ASP A 129 -12.96 -7.84 -3.51
CA ASP A 129 -13.52 -6.49 -3.55
C ASP A 129 -12.65 -5.50 -2.76
N SER A 130 -12.10 -5.92 -1.61
CA SER A 130 -11.16 -5.14 -0.82
C SER A 130 -9.87 -4.83 -1.60
N VAL A 131 -9.29 -5.84 -2.26
CA VAL A 131 -8.08 -5.67 -3.10
C VAL A 131 -8.37 -4.77 -4.31
N ASP A 132 -9.54 -4.89 -4.92
CA ASP A 132 -9.94 -4.03 -6.04
C ASP A 132 -10.05 -2.55 -5.62
N TYR A 133 -10.58 -2.28 -4.43
CA TYR A 133 -10.64 -0.93 -3.87
C TYR A 133 -9.25 -0.32 -3.64
N VAL A 134 -8.33 -1.08 -3.03
CA VAL A 134 -6.95 -0.65 -2.81
C VAL A 134 -6.23 -0.42 -4.14
N ARG A 135 -6.41 -1.31 -5.12
CA ARG A 135 -5.82 -1.18 -6.46
C ARG A 135 -6.29 0.10 -7.15
N LYS A 136 -7.59 0.39 -7.13
CA LYS A 136 -8.16 1.61 -7.72
C LYS A 136 -7.57 2.88 -7.09
N THR A 137 -7.46 2.90 -5.77
CA THR A 137 -6.90 4.05 -5.04
C THR A 137 -5.41 4.24 -5.32
N ALA A 138 -4.63 3.15 -5.30
CA ALA A 138 -3.20 3.20 -5.56
C ALA A 138 -2.90 3.69 -6.99
N TRP A 139 -3.65 3.22 -7.99
CA TRP A 139 -3.49 3.65 -9.38
C TRP A 139 -3.76 5.16 -9.54
N ALA A 140 -4.84 5.68 -8.95
CA ALA A 140 -5.17 7.10 -9.01
C ALA A 140 -4.07 7.98 -8.38
N VAL A 141 -3.49 7.55 -7.26
CA VAL A 141 -2.40 8.27 -6.59
C VAL A 141 -1.10 8.23 -7.42
N GLN A 142 -0.75 7.07 -7.98
CA GLN A 142 0.44 6.93 -8.82
C GLN A 142 0.36 7.87 -10.04
N GLU A 143 -0.76 7.85 -10.75
CA GLU A 143 -0.98 8.68 -11.93
C GLU A 143 -0.92 10.19 -11.58
N TRP A 144 -1.47 10.59 -10.43
CA TRP A 144 -1.35 11.97 -9.95
C TRP A 144 0.11 12.36 -9.72
N GLN A 145 0.91 11.51 -9.07
CA GLN A 145 2.33 11.77 -8.80
C GLN A 145 3.15 11.90 -10.10
N GLU A 146 2.96 10.98 -11.05
CA GLU A 146 3.67 11.00 -12.35
C GLU A 146 3.37 12.29 -13.12
N ARG A 147 2.16 12.83 -13.00
CA ARG A 147 1.75 14.08 -13.67
C ARG A 147 2.20 15.36 -12.98
N GLN A 148 2.28 15.36 -11.64
CA GLN A 148 2.90 16.47 -10.89
C GLN A 148 4.38 16.61 -11.26
N LEU A 149 5.08 15.48 -11.40
CA LEU A 149 6.46 15.43 -11.90
C LEU A 149 6.59 15.97 -13.34
N GLN A 150 5.53 15.86 -14.14
CA GLN A 150 5.45 16.38 -15.52
C GLN A 150 4.80 17.78 -15.65
N LYS A 151 4.53 18.50 -14.55
CA LYS A 151 3.94 19.86 -14.51
C LYS A 151 2.63 20.03 -15.31
N HIS A 152 1.74 19.04 -15.31
CA HIS A 152 0.42 19.16 -15.95
C HIS A 152 -0.69 19.50 -14.94
N ASP A 153 -1.69 20.27 -15.39
CA ASP A 153 -2.78 20.84 -14.58
C ASP A 153 -3.63 19.75 -13.88
N PRO A 154 -3.78 19.79 -12.54
CA PRO A 154 -4.61 18.88 -11.75
C PRO A 154 -6.09 18.76 -12.20
N GLN A 155 -6.63 19.73 -12.95
CA GLN A 155 -8.02 19.69 -13.43
C GLN A 155 -8.27 18.69 -14.57
N THR A 156 -7.22 18.09 -15.14
CA THR A 156 -7.30 17.09 -16.23
C THR A 156 -7.53 15.65 -15.78
N VAL A 157 -7.68 15.40 -14.47
CA VAL A 157 -7.85 14.05 -13.89
C VAL A 157 -9.27 13.49 -14.10
N LEU A 158 -10.28 14.36 -14.16
CA LEU A 158 -11.70 13.96 -14.27
C LEU A 158 -12.03 13.23 -15.58
N PRO A 159 -11.55 13.67 -16.77
CA PRO A 159 -11.72 12.93 -18.02
C PRO A 159 -11.12 11.51 -17.99
N LEU A 160 -10.06 11.28 -17.22
CA LEU A 160 -9.35 9.99 -17.19
C LEU A 160 -9.97 8.99 -16.23
N ILE A 161 -10.41 9.46 -15.07
CA ILE A 161 -11.28 8.65 -14.19
C ILE A 161 -12.56 8.26 -14.95
N THR A 162 -13.10 9.18 -15.76
CA THR A 162 -14.25 8.91 -16.62
C THR A 162 -13.93 7.87 -17.69
N ALA A 163 -12.79 7.97 -18.37
CA ALA A 163 -12.34 6.99 -19.36
C ALA A 163 -12.17 5.59 -18.74
N GLU A 164 -11.62 5.49 -17.53
CA GLU A 164 -11.45 4.21 -16.83
C GLU A 164 -12.80 3.63 -16.36
N ARG A 165 -13.73 4.47 -15.89
CA ARG A 165 -15.10 4.05 -15.58
C ARG A 165 -15.81 3.51 -16.83
N ILE A 166 -15.65 4.17 -17.97
CA ILE A 166 -16.18 3.70 -19.26
C ILE A 166 -15.56 2.35 -19.62
N ARG A 167 -14.23 2.24 -19.57
CA ARG A 167 -13.52 0.98 -19.88
C ARG A 167 -14.01 -0.17 -19.02
N ARG A 168 -14.18 0.05 -17.71
CA ARG A 168 -14.66 -0.99 -16.79
C ARG A 168 -16.13 -1.36 -17.01
N ALA A 169 -16.98 -0.36 -17.25
CA ALA A 169 -18.38 -0.59 -17.60
C ALA A 169 -18.50 -1.45 -18.86
N THR A 170 -17.68 -1.18 -19.88
CA THR A 170 -17.61 -2.00 -21.11
C THR A 170 -17.20 -3.44 -20.80
N GLN A 171 -16.14 -3.66 -20.03
CA GLN A 171 -15.69 -5.02 -19.68
C GLN A 171 -16.75 -5.83 -18.92
N LEU A 172 -17.39 -5.21 -17.93
CA LEU A 172 -18.44 -5.86 -17.14
C LEU A 172 -19.69 -6.14 -17.99
N SER A 173 -20.07 -5.22 -18.88
CA SER A 173 -21.20 -5.43 -19.79
C SER A 173 -20.98 -6.61 -20.73
N LEU A 174 -19.75 -6.77 -21.25
CA LEU A 174 -19.38 -7.92 -22.08
C LEU A 174 -19.39 -9.24 -21.31
N ALA A 175 -18.91 -9.24 -20.06
CA ALA A 175 -18.96 -10.42 -19.20
C ALA A 175 -20.41 -10.84 -18.90
N ILE A 176 -21.26 -9.90 -18.48
CA ILE A 176 -22.68 -10.16 -18.21
C ILE A 176 -23.41 -10.62 -19.47
N THR A 177 -23.07 -10.07 -20.65
CA THR A 177 -23.61 -10.55 -21.93
C THR A 177 -23.26 -12.02 -22.18
N THR A 178 -22.02 -12.41 -21.86
CA THR A 178 -21.55 -13.80 -21.98
C THR A 178 -22.29 -14.72 -20.99
N GLU A 179 -22.49 -14.27 -19.75
CA GLU A 179 -23.23 -15.00 -18.71
C GLU A 179 -24.72 -15.17 -19.05
N LEU A 180 -25.34 -14.14 -19.63
CA LEU A 180 -26.72 -14.19 -20.14
C LEU A 180 -26.86 -15.21 -21.27
N ALA A 181 -25.92 -15.20 -22.24
CA ALA A 181 -25.92 -16.17 -23.34
C ALA A 181 -25.74 -17.61 -22.82
N ALA A 182 -24.95 -17.78 -21.77
CA ALA A 182 -24.75 -19.06 -21.08
C ALA A 182 -25.91 -19.46 -20.14
N HIS A 183 -26.97 -18.64 -20.04
CA HIS A 183 -28.11 -18.84 -19.13
C HIS A 183 -27.72 -18.93 -17.64
N GLN A 184 -26.56 -18.38 -17.27
CA GLN A 184 -26.03 -18.38 -15.90
C GLN A 184 -26.64 -17.29 -15.03
N VAL A 185 -27.09 -16.21 -15.65
CA VAL A 185 -27.82 -15.11 -15.01
C VAL A 185 -29.17 -14.92 -15.72
N ASN A 186 -30.20 -14.54 -14.96
CA ASN A 186 -31.56 -14.39 -15.45
C ASN A 186 -32.25 -13.18 -14.79
N ARG A 187 -33.55 -13.01 -15.04
CA ARG A 187 -34.32 -11.86 -14.52
C ARG A 187 -34.42 -11.82 -12.99
N GLU A 188 -34.27 -12.96 -12.32
CA GLU A 188 -34.34 -13.10 -10.87
C GLU A 188 -32.97 -12.99 -10.21
N THR A 189 -31.88 -12.95 -10.99
CA THR A 189 -30.54 -12.69 -10.46
C THR A 189 -30.53 -11.34 -9.72
N THR A 190 -30.14 -11.38 -8.45
CA THR A 190 -30.03 -10.18 -7.59
C THR A 190 -29.27 -9.07 -8.29
N GLY A 191 -29.83 -7.86 -8.33
CA GLY A 191 -29.22 -6.70 -8.99
C GLY A 191 -29.57 -6.52 -10.49
N MET A 192 -30.24 -7.50 -11.12
CA MET A 192 -30.54 -7.44 -12.56
C MET A 192 -31.55 -6.32 -12.90
N ARG A 193 -32.47 -5.99 -11.99
CA ARG A 193 -33.45 -4.91 -12.18
C ARG A 193 -32.78 -3.54 -12.12
N GLU A 194 -31.89 -3.34 -11.16
CA GLU A 194 -31.09 -2.13 -10.97
C GLU A 194 -30.16 -1.92 -12.17
N LEU A 195 -29.52 -2.99 -12.65
CA LEU A 195 -28.70 -2.97 -13.86
C LEU A 195 -29.54 -2.58 -15.09
N TYR A 196 -30.73 -3.18 -15.27
CA TYR A 196 -31.62 -2.84 -16.38
C TYR A 196 -32.00 -1.36 -16.39
N GLN A 197 -32.35 -0.80 -15.24
CA GLN A 197 -32.67 0.62 -15.10
C GLN A 197 -31.46 1.52 -15.39
N ALA A 198 -30.28 1.17 -14.87
CA ALA A 198 -29.06 1.93 -15.08
C ALA A 198 -28.64 1.94 -16.55
N VAL A 199 -28.66 0.78 -17.22
CA VAL A 199 -28.36 0.65 -18.65
C VAL A 199 -29.41 1.39 -19.50
N GLY A 200 -30.70 1.24 -19.16
CA GLY A 200 -31.79 1.93 -19.86
C GLY A 200 -31.68 3.46 -19.77
N GLY A 201 -31.20 4.00 -18.66
CA GLY A 201 -30.93 5.43 -18.51
C GLY A 201 -29.62 5.90 -19.15
N LEU A 202 -28.62 5.03 -19.27
CA LEU A 202 -27.32 5.34 -19.84
C LEU A 202 -27.33 5.28 -21.38
N TYR A 203 -27.96 4.26 -21.94
CA TYR A 203 -28.01 4.00 -23.38
C TYR A 203 -28.42 5.22 -24.23
N PRO A 204 -29.54 5.92 -23.98
CA PRO A 204 -29.93 7.05 -24.82
C PRO A 204 -28.87 8.17 -24.80
N ARG A 205 -28.30 8.45 -23.63
CA ARG A 205 -27.28 9.50 -23.46
C ARG A 205 -25.98 9.17 -24.18
N VAL A 206 -25.58 7.90 -24.18
CA VAL A 206 -24.39 7.46 -24.92
C VAL A 206 -24.67 7.43 -26.42
N ALA A 207 -25.84 6.94 -26.83
CA ALA A 207 -26.25 6.90 -28.23
C ALA A 207 -26.27 8.31 -28.86
N ASP A 208 -26.73 9.32 -28.12
CA ASP A 208 -26.75 10.70 -28.60
C ASP A 208 -25.35 11.27 -28.86
N LEU A 209 -24.31 10.82 -28.14
CA LEU A 209 -22.91 11.23 -28.39
C LEU A 209 -22.39 10.75 -29.76
N PHE A 210 -22.90 9.61 -30.25
CA PHE A 210 -22.48 9.04 -31.53
C PHE A 210 -23.42 9.42 -32.70
N ARG A 211 -24.59 10.00 -32.42
CA ARG A 211 -25.50 10.54 -33.44
C ARG A 211 -25.08 11.90 -34.00
N ILE A 212 -24.23 12.65 -33.29
CA ILE A 212 -23.79 14.01 -33.67
C ILE A 212 -22.67 13.98 -34.75
N GLN A 213 -22.14 12.81 -35.12
CA GLN A 213 -21.06 12.68 -36.10
C GLN A 213 -21.51 12.47 -37.57
N GLU A 214 -22.83 12.46 -37.86
CA GLU A 214 -23.38 12.24 -39.21
C GLU A 214 -24.13 13.46 -39.81
N ALA A 215 -23.74 14.70 -39.46
CA ALA A 215 -24.28 15.93 -40.05
C ALA A 215 -23.21 16.78 -40.75
#